data_AF-A0A962IFZ5-F1
#
_entry.id   AF-A0A962IFZ5-F1
#
_cell.length_a   1.000
_cell.length_b   1.000
_cell.length_c   1.000
_cell.angle_alpha   90.00
_cell.angle_beta   90.00
_cell.angle_gamma   90.00
#
_symmetry.space_group_name_H-M   'P 1'
#
loop_
_entity.id
_entity.type
_entity.pdbx_description
1 polymer ?
#
loop_
_entity_poly.entity_id
_entity_poly.type
_entity_poly.pdbx_seq_one_letter_code
_entity_poly.pdbx_strand_id
1 'polypeptide(L)'
;MMTLLSFDEYKNSPPPWLDDPADPANQGLLDAPPDKLKKQTFEPAHSGYPENKWPFVRITPTLKPAPAFNSAMLPSAFVPFVEDAAYRMQAPPDFIAVSLMVSLSAVVGRKFAIHPKQWDNWLVVPNLWGGIVSNPSAKKSPSIAEGIKAIEQLEIGAKNDYMEARKEYAIDAKLAKITEKQGNADAEKALKDGAEDDAKQAARKILASAVQVLEEPKRKRYKTNSATVEKLGELLADNPNGMLIIRYE
;
A
#
# COMPACT_ATOMS: atom_id res chain seq x y z
N MET A 1 4.88 -28.00 -23.27
CA MET A 1 4.67 -29.16 -22.40
C MET A 1 5.86 -29.16 -21.43
N MET A 2 5.72 -28.48 -20.29
CA MET A 2 6.83 -28.24 -19.36
C MET A 2 6.52 -29.03 -18.10
N THR A 3 7.19 -30.16 -17.94
CA THR A 3 7.04 -31.07 -16.80
C THR A 3 7.72 -30.43 -15.60
N LEU A 4 6.92 -30.01 -14.61
CA LEU A 4 7.44 -29.60 -13.30
C LEU A 4 7.92 -30.85 -12.58
N LEU A 5 9.24 -31.00 -12.44
CA LEU A 5 9.82 -32.01 -11.56
C LEU A 5 9.56 -31.61 -10.10
N SER A 6 9.22 -32.60 -9.29
CA SER A 6 8.94 -32.38 -7.87
C SER A 6 10.22 -32.08 -7.10
N PHE A 7 10.10 -31.33 -6.00
CA PHE A 7 11.23 -30.86 -5.18
C PHE A 7 12.11 -32.01 -4.63
N ASP A 8 11.59 -33.23 -4.57
CA ASP A 8 12.32 -34.42 -4.10
C ASP A 8 13.24 -35.02 -5.17
N GLU A 9 12.99 -34.81 -6.47
CA GLU A 9 13.88 -35.29 -7.55
C GLU A 9 15.18 -34.47 -7.63
N TYR A 10 15.13 -33.17 -7.29
CA TYR A 10 16.31 -32.29 -7.28
C TYR A 10 17.35 -32.68 -6.21
N LYS A 11 16.94 -33.35 -5.12
CA LYS A 11 17.86 -33.78 -4.05
C LYS A 11 18.74 -34.96 -4.44
N ASN A 12 18.29 -35.80 -5.36
CA ASN A 12 18.94 -37.09 -5.65
C ASN A 12 19.68 -37.11 -7.00
N SER A 13 19.58 -36.05 -7.80
CA SER A 13 20.38 -35.91 -9.02
C SER A 13 21.59 -35.02 -8.77
N PRO A 14 22.82 -35.50 -9.04
CA PRO A 14 23.99 -34.64 -8.96
C PRO A 14 23.82 -33.47 -9.93
N PRO A 15 24.27 -32.28 -9.54
CA PRO A 15 24.01 -31.09 -10.32
C PRO A 15 24.74 -31.13 -11.68
N PRO A 16 24.16 -30.55 -12.73
CA PRO A 16 24.62 -30.69 -14.12
C PRO A 16 26.02 -30.12 -14.42
N TRP A 17 26.63 -29.40 -13.47
CA TRP A 17 28.00 -28.89 -13.56
C TRP A 17 29.06 -29.86 -13.02
N LEU A 18 28.67 -30.99 -12.44
CA LEU A 18 29.61 -31.99 -11.92
C LEU A 18 30.34 -32.76 -13.05
N ASP A 19 29.74 -32.79 -14.24
CA ASP A 19 30.27 -33.49 -15.41
C ASP A 19 31.11 -32.58 -16.33
N ASP A 20 31.51 -31.38 -15.89
CA ASP A 20 32.40 -30.53 -16.71
C ASP A 20 33.81 -31.15 -16.74
N PRO A 21 34.24 -31.73 -17.89
CA PRO A 21 35.54 -32.40 -17.99
C PRO A 21 36.71 -31.42 -17.98
N ALA A 22 36.44 -30.11 -18.05
CA ALA A 22 37.45 -29.06 -18.09
C ALA A 22 37.85 -28.53 -16.70
N ASP A 23 37.18 -28.94 -15.62
CA ASP A 23 37.56 -28.53 -14.27
C ASP A 23 38.60 -29.50 -13.67
N PRO A 24 39.88 -29.08 -13.51
CA PRO A 24 40.91 -29.92 -12.90
C PRO A 24 40.59 -30.29 -11.44
N ALA A 25 39.62 -29.63 -10.78
CA ALA A 25 39.15 -29.98 -9.44
C ALA A 25 38.33 -31.29 -9.39
N ASN A 26 37.78 -31.73 -10.52
CA ASN A 26 36.91 -32.92 -10.59
C ASN A 26 37.67 -34.22 -10.96
N GLN A 27 38.95 -34.12 -11.36
CA GLN A 27 39.76 -35.31 -11.65
C GLN A 27 40.08 -36.08 -10.37
N GLY A 28 39.55 -37.31 -10.28
CA GLY A 28 39.84 -38.26 -9.19
C GLY A 28 38.78 -38.32 -8.08
N LEU A 29 37.67 -37.60 -8.20
CA LEU A 29 36.61 -37.62 -7.18
C LEU A 29 35.72 -38.87 -7.25
N LEU A 30 35.64 -39.54 -8.41
CA LEU A 30 34.73 -40.67 -8.63
C LEU A 30 35.33 -42.05 -8.24
N ASP A 31 36.65 -42.16 -8.09
CA ASP A 31 37.33 -43.47 -7.92
C ASP A 31 38.02 -43.67 -6.54
N ALA A 32 37.86 -42.75 -5.58
CA ALA A 32 38.52 -42.86 -4.28
C ALA A 32 37.59 -43.48 -3.20
N PRO A 33 37.98 -44.60 -2.55
CA PRO A 33 37.20 -45.20 -1.46
C PRO A 33 37.07 -44.24 -0.25
N PRO A 34 35.95 -44.28 0.48
CA PRO A 34 35.50 -43.22 1.40
C PRO A 34 36.47 -42.92 2.55
N ASP A 35 37.37 -43.85 2.90
CA ASP A 35 38.36 -43.66 3.97
C ASP A 35 39.58 -42.81 3.58
N LYS A 36 39.74 -42.44 2.30
CA LYS A 36 40.85 -41.56 1.83
C LYS A 36 40.42 -40.15 1.47
N LEU A 37 39.15 -39.79 1.67
CA LEU A 37 38.72 -38.40 1.54
C LEU A 37 39.27 -37.61 2.74
N LYS A 38 40.45 -37.01 2.55
CA LYS A 38 40.94 -35.98 3.47
C LYS A 38 39.81 -34.98 3.63
N LYS A 39 39.30 -34.80 4.86
CA LYS A 39 38.37 -33.71 5.18
C LYS A 39 38.96 -32.45 4.57
N GLN A 40 38.32 -31.92 3.54
CA GLN A 40 38.69 -30.61 3.02
C GLN A 40 38.43 -29.65 4.17
N THR A 41 39.48 -29.30 4.90
CA THR A 41 39.48 -28.12 5.74
C THR A 41 39.22 -26.98 4.79
N PHE A 42 38.02 -26.41 4.88
CA PHE A 42 37.65 -25.24 4.11
C PHE A 42 38.59 -24.12 4.54
N GLU A 43 39.66 -23.91 3.77
CA GLU A 43 40.37 -22.64 3.85
C GLU A 43 39.39 -21.59 3.32
N PRO A 44 39.04 -20.57 4.13
CA PRO A 44 38.17 -19.52 3.65
C PRO A 44 38.78 -18.98 2.37
N ALA A 45 37.96 -18.88 1.31
CA ALA A 45 38.39 -18.32 0.05
C ALA A 45 39.09 -17.00 0.35
N HIS A 46 40.40 -16.92 0.04
CA HIS A 46 41.11 -15.66 0.03
C HIS A 46 40.44 -14.86 -1.09
N SER A 47 39.41 -14.10 -0.72
CA SER A 47 38.89 -13.07 -1.57
C SER A 47 40.10 -12.26 -2.03
N GLY A 48 40.32 -12.10 -3.33
CA GLY A 48 41.47 -11.35 -3.87
C GLY A 48 41.54 -9.88 -3.46
N TYR A 49 40.84 -9.48 -2.39
CA TYR A 49 41.01 -8.22 -1.71
C TYR A 49 42.38 -8.21 -1.03
N PRO A 50 43.21 -7.18 -1.26
CA PRO A 50 44.48 -7.04 -0.57
C PRO A 50 44.26 -7.03 0.94
N GLU A 51 44.94 -7.94 1.64
CA GLU A 51 44.81 -8.19 3.09
C GLU A 51 45.13 -6.98 3.97
N ASN A 52 45.65 -5.89 3.41
CA ASN A 52 45.87 -4.65 4.12
C ASN A 52 45.67 -3.45 3.18
N LYS A 53 44.89 -2.46 3.66
CA LYS A 53 44.67 -1.10 3.12
C LYS A 53 43.42 -0.88 2.26
N TRP A 54 42.25 -1.26 2.74
CA TRP A 54 41.18 -0.27 2.69
C TRP A 54 41.31 0.57 3.96
N PRO A 55 41.77 1.84 3.88
CA PRO A 55 41.61 2.70 5.03
C PRO A 55 40.11 2.80 5.25
N PHE A 56 39.60 2.18 6.31
CA PHE A 56 38.29 2.51 6.83
C PHE A 56 38.37 3.95 7.32
N VAL A 57 38.27 4.89 6.39
CA VAL A 57 38.05 6.29 6.71
C VAL A 57 36.58 6.33 7.08
N ARG A 58 36.31 6.37 8.39
CA ARG A 58 34.98 6.72 8.87
C ARG A 58 34.62 8.01 8.16
N ILE A 59 33.61 7.97 7.30
CA ILE A 59 33.12 9.17 6.60
C ILE A 59 32.77 10.15 7.72
N THR A 60 33.63 11.15 7.91
CA THR A 60 33.40 12.23 8.86
C THR A 60 32.28 13.05 8.23
N PRO A 61 31.07 13.06 8.81
CA PRO A 61 29.92 13.67 8.20
C PRO A 61 29.98 15.17 8.51
N THR A 62 31.03 15.86 8.07
CA THR A 62 30.98 17.32 7.91
C THR A 62 30.16 17.60 6.66
N LEU A 63 28.88 17.23 6.71
CA LEU A 63 27.90 17.73 5.75
C LEU A 63 27.83 19.24 5.92
N LYS A 64 27.76 19.95 4.79
CA LYS A 64 27.42 21.37 4.83
C LYS A 64 26.06 21.51 5.52
N PRO A 65 25.84 22.58 6.32
CA PRO A 65 24.53 22.86 6.88
C PRO A 65 23.47 22.87 5.78
N ALA A 66 22.31 22.29 6.06
CA ALA A 66 21.20 22.33 5.12
C ALA A 66 20.82 23.81 4.85
N PRO A 67 20.43 24.16 3.61
CA PRO A 67 19.90 25.48 3.31
C PRO A 67 18.70 25.80 4.21
N ALA A 68 18.58 27.08 4.59
CA ALA A 68 17.39 27.53 5.32
C ALA A 68 16.14 27.36 4.46
N PHE A 69 15.04 26.96 5.10
CA PHE A 69 13.75 26.84 4.43
C PHE A 69 13.28 28.20 3.91
N ASN A 70 12.87 28.23 2.64
CA ASN A 70 12.32 29.43 2.01
C ASN A 70 10.81 29.25 1.80
N SER A 71 10.00 29.99 2.57
CA SER A 71 8.53 29.97 2.45
C SER A 71 8.04 30.29 1.04
N ALA A 72 8.79 31.05 0.23
CA ALA A 72 8.42 31.38 -1.14
C ALA A 72 8.38 30.16 -2.08
N MET A 73 8.91 29.01 -1.66
CA MET A 73 8.78 27.74 -2.39
C MET A 73 7.37 27.13 -2.27
N LEU A 74 6.57 27.57 -1.30
CA LEU A 74 5.21 27.08 -1.11
C LEU A 74 4.21 27.84 -1.98
N PRO A 75 3.07 27.20 -2.32
CA PRO A 75 1.91 27.93 -2.80
C PRO A 75 1.58 29.07 -1.84
N SER A 76 1.29 30.26 -2.37
CA SER A 76 1.01 31.47 -1.57
C SER A 76 -0.11 31.26 -0.54
N ALA A 77 -1.08 30.39 -0.84
CA ALA A 77 -2.16 30.02 0.07
C ALA A 77 -1.68 29.29 1.35
N PHE A 78 -0.52 28.63 1.32
CA PHE A 78 -0.01 27.83 2.44
C PHE A 78 0.93 28.61 3.35
N VAL A 79 1.61 29.64 2.82
CA VAL A 79 2.61 30.40 3.57
C VAL A 79 2.06 30.96 4.89
N PRO A 80 0.91 31.66 4.94
CA PRO A 80 0.41 32.23 6.20
C PRO A 80 0.11 31.17 7.25
N PHE A 81 -0.44 30.02 6.84
CA PHE A 81 -0.75 28.92 7.75
C PHE A 81 0.53 28.28 8.30
N VAL A 82 1.52 28.01 7.43
CA VAL A 82 2.78 27.40 7.84
C VAL A 82 3.54 28.30 8.80
N GLU A 83 3.62 29.60 8.52
CA GLU A 83 4.33 30.57 9.37
C GLU A 83 3.65 30.77 10.72
N ASP A 84 2.32 30.92 10.75
CA ASP A 84 1.56 30.99 12.00
C ASP A 84 1.74 29.73 12.85
N ALA A 85 1.55 28.57 12.24
CA ALA A 85 1.63 27.30 12.94
C ALA A 85 3.06 27.04 13.47
N ALA A 86 4.09 27.32 12.66
CA ALA A 86 5.48 27.18 13.07
C ALA A 86 5.81 28.11 14.24
N TYR A 87 5.33 29.36 14.19
CA TYR A 87 5.51 30.33 15.26
C TYR A 87 4.83 29.87 16.57
N ARG A 88 3.57 29.45 16.53
CA ARG A 88 2.85 28.99 17.73
C ARG A 88 3.45 27.72 18.32
N MET A 89 3.89 26.81 17.46
CA MET A 89 4.46 25.52 17.90
C MET A 89 5.93 25.63 18.29
N GLN A 90 6.60 26.73 17.96
CA GLN A 90 8.04 26.89 18.10
C GLN A 90 8.77 25.69 17.46
N ALA A 91 8.39 25.39 16.22
CA ALA A 91 8.90 24.29 15.41
C ALA A 91 9.42 24.83 14.06
N PRO A 92 10.39 24.17 13.44
CA PRO A 92 10.85 24.53 12.11
C PRO A 92 9.68 24.56 11.09
N PRO A 93 9.55 25.63 10.27
CA PRO A 93 8.42 25.77 9.33
C PRO A 93 8.41 24.72 8.22
N ASP A 94 9.56 24.19 7.85
CA ASP A 94 9.72 23.08 6.91
C ASP A 94 8.97 21.81 7.37
N PHE A 95 8.88 21.54 8.67
CA PHE A 95 8.19 20.35 9.19
C PHE A 95 6.69 20.40 8.87
N ILE A 96 6.07 21.56 9.05
CA ILE A 96 4.66 21.79 8.79
C ILE A 96 4.42 21.88 7.28
N ALA A 97 5.30 22.59 6.57
CA ALA A 97 5.26 22.76 5.12
C ALA A 97 5.25 21.42 4.37
N VAL A 98 6.20 20.52 4.69
CA VAL A 98 6.29 19.19 4.08
C VAL A 98 5.02 18.38 4.36
N SER A 99 4.57 18.37 5.61
CA SER A 99 3.35 17.65 6.02
C SER A 99 2.10 18.16 5.29
N LEU A 100 1.99 19.46 5.09
CA LEU A 100 0.87 20.09 4.38
C LEU A 100 0.90 19.80 2.88
N MET A 101 2.07 19.87 2.24
CA MET A 101 2.23 19.56 0.81
C MET A 101 1.91 18.10 0.50
N VAL A 102 2.37 17.17 1.34
CA VAL A 102 2.04 15.74 1.22
C VAL A 102 0.55 15.51 1.47
N SER A 103 -0.05 16.22 2.43
CA SER A 103 -1.50 16.16 2.67
C SER A 103 -2.31 16.63 1.47
N LEU A 104 -1.95 17.76 0.85
CA LEU A 104 -2.58 18.23 -0.37
C LEU A 104 -2.50 17.18 -1.48
N SER A 105 -1.32 16.60 -1.66
CA SER A 105 -1.11 15.57 -2.67
C SER A 105 -1.99 14.34 -2.44
N ALA A 106 -2.22 13.93 -1.19
CA ALA A 106 -3.15 12.83 -0.88
C ALA A 106 -4.62 13.14 -1.24
N VAL A 107 -5.07 14.40 -1.10
CA VAL A 107 -6.42 14.81 -1.51
C VAL A 107 -6.58 14.82 -3.03
N VAL A 108 -5.56 15.36 -3.71
CA VAL A 108 -5.47 15.39 -5.17
C VAL A 108 -5.45 13.97 -5.72
N GLY A 109 -4.61 13.11 -5.16
CA GLY A 109 -4.51 11.70 -5.50
C GLY A 109 -4.30 11.50 -7.00
N ARG A 110 -5.10 10.59 -7.58
CA ARG A 110 -5.03 10.25 -9.01
C ARG A 110 -5.99 11.04 -9.91
N LYS A 111 -6.59 12.14 -9.42
CA LYS A 111 -7.57 12.93 -10.18
C LYS A 111 -6.96 13.70 -11.35
N PHE A 112 -5.70 14.11 -11.21
CA PHE A 112 -5.03 14.94 -12.20
C PHE A 112 -3.69 14.32 -12.58
N ALA A 113 -3.30 14.55 -13.83
CA ALA A 113 -1.98 14.24 -14.32
C ALA A 113 -1.43 15.44 -15.09
N ILE A 114 -0.11 15.56 -15.11
CA ILE A 114 0.60 16.66 -15.75
C ILE A 114 1.56 16.12 -16.80
N HIS A 115 1.82 16.93 -17.82
CA HIS A 115 2.94 16.76 -18.75
C HIS A 115 4.04 17.73 -18.33
N PRO A 116 5.09 17.29 -17.62
CA PRO A 116 6.11 18.20 -17.10
C PRO A 116 6.90 18.91 -18.22
N LYS A 117 6.92 18.33 -19.43
CA LYS A 117 7.58 18.87 -20.61
C LYS A 117 6.53 19.25 -21.65
N GLN A 118 6.69 20.45 -22.24
CA GLN A 118 5.70 21.06 -23.15
C GLN A 118 5.43 20.25 -24.43
N TRP A 119 6.42 19.50 -24.91
CA TRP A 119 6.38 18.77 -26.19
C TRP A 119 6.72 17.28 -25.99
N ASP A 120 6.24 16.69 -24.91
CA ASP A 120 6.47 15.28 -24.58
C ASP A 120 5.15 14.60 -24.16
N ASN A 121 5.03 13.32 -24.44
CA ASN A 121 3.87 12.51 -24.04
C ASN A 121 4.02 11.91 -22.64
N TRP A 122 5.10 12.24 -21.93
CA TRP A 122 5.33 11.77 -20.56
C TRP A 122 4.33 12.37 -19.57
N LEU A 123 3.35 11.53 -19.21
CA LEU A 123 2.30 11.85 -18.25
C LEU A 123 2.71 11.40 -16.84
N VAL A 124 2.59 12.29 -15.87
CA VAL A 124 2.94 12.05 -14.46
C VAL A 124 1.78 12.42 -13.56
N VAL A 125 1.41 11.51 -12.66
CA VAL A 125 0.51 11.84 -11.54
C VAL A 125 1.35 12.43 -10.41
N PRO A 126 1.11 13.70 -9.98
CA PRO A 126 1.96 14.40 -9.01
C PRO A 126 1.67 13.95 -7.56
N ASN A 127 1.82 12.65 -7.30
CA ASN A 127 1.76 12.08 -5.96
C ASN A 127 3.08 12.34 -5.23
N LEU A 128 3.01 13.06 -4.12
CA LEU A 128 4.13 13.43 -3.29
C LEU A 128 4.22 12.49 -2.09
N TRP A 129 5.44 12.15 -1.74
CA TRP A 129 5.79 11.54 -0.46
C TRP A 129 6.82 12.43 0.22
N GLY A 130 6.88 12.38 1.54
CA GLY A 130 7.80 13.20 2.32
C GLY A 130 8.06 12.58 3.67
N GLY A 131 9.19 12.95 4.26
CA GLY A 131 9.60 12.49 5.57
C GLY A 131 10.31 13.62 6.32
N ILE A 132 10.14 13.65 7.63
CA ILE A 132 10.78 14.63 8.51
C ILE A 132 11.83 13.89 9.32
N VAL A 133 13.09 14.27 9.13
CA VAL A 133 14.24 13.70 9.84
C VAL A 133 14.78 14.76 10.78
N SER A 134 14.82 14.43 12.07
CA SER A 134 15.36 15.30 13.10
C SER A 134 15.73 14.50 14.33
N ASN A 135 16.44 15.14 15.27
CA ASN A 135 16.69 14.58 16.58
C ASN A 135 15.38 14.20 17.30
N PRO A 136 15.41 13.20 18.20
CA PRO A 136 14.32 12.94 19.13
C PRO A 136 13.89 14.23 19.84
N SER A 137 12.60 14.34 20.15
CA SER A 137 12.01 15.51 20.85
C SER A 137 12.00 16.83 20.06
N ALA A 138 12.43 16.88 18.80
CA ALA A 138 12.39 18.10 17.98
C ALA A 138 11.00 18.41 17.37
N LYS A 139 9.90 17.97 18.02
CA LYS A 139 8.51 18.28 17.61
C LYS A 139 8.10 17.77 16.22
N LYS A 140 8.62 16.60 15.79
CA LYS A 140 8.21 15.92 14.53
C LYS A 140 6.72 15.59 14.51
N SER A 141 6.29 14.71 15.41
CA SER A 141 4.91 14.22 15.49
C SER A 141 3.87 15.34 15.62
N PRO A 142 4.03 16.36 16.49
CA PRO A 142 3.07 17.45 16.53
C PRO A 142 3.05 18.27 15.24
N SER A 143 4.19 18.50 14.57
CA SER A 143 4.23 19.23 13.30
C SER A 143 3.54 18.47 12.16
N ILE A 144 3.69 17.14 12.13
CA ILE A 144 2.94 16.27 11.22
C ILE A 144 1.45 16.38 11.50
N ALA A 145 1.04 16.27 12.76
CA ALA A 145 -0.36 16.39 13.17
C ALA A 145 -0.96 17.73 12.73
N GLU A 146 -0.22 18.83 12.84
CA GLU A 146 -0.65 20.15 12.39
C GLU A 146 -0.87 20.20 10.86
N GLY A 147 0.07 19.67 10.08
CA GLY A 147 -0.01 19.66 8.62
C GLY A 147 -1.12 18.77 8.06
N ILE A 148 -1.52 17.72 8.78
CA ILE A 148 -2.59 16.80 8.35
C ILE A 148 -3.99 17.20 8.85
N LYS A 149 -4.16 18.27 9.64
CA LYS A 149 -5.45 18.64 10.25
C LYS A 149 -6.61 18.69 9.26
N ALA A 150 -6.38 19.22 8.06
CA ALA A 150 -7.39 19.29 7.01
C ALA A 150 -7.86 17.89 6.56
N ILE A 151 -6.93 16.92 6.47
CA ILE A 151 -7.24 15.51 6.17
C ILE A 151 -8.09 14.91 7.28
N GLU A 152 -7.81 15.24 8.54
CA GLU A 152 -8.59 14.72 9.66
C GLU A 152 -10.05 15.19 9.62
N GLN A 153 -10.28 16.45 9.27
CA GLN A 153 -11.64 16.98 9.09
C GLN A 153 -12.38 16.26 7.95
N LEU A 154 -11.69 16.00 6.83
CA LEU A 154 -12.25 15.23 5.72
C LEU A 154 -12.56 13.77 6.12
N GLU A 155 -11.72 13.14 6.93
CA GLU A 155 -11.95 11.79 7.44
C GLU A 155 -13.16 11.72 8.38
N ILE A 156 -13.35 12.74 9.23
CA ILE A 156 -14.53 12.84 10.11
C ILE A 156 -15.80 12.96 9.28
N GLY A 157 -15.83 13.84 8.28
CA GLY A 157 -16.96 13.98 7.36
C GLY A 157 -17.28 12.67 6.64
N ALA A 158 -16.28 12.07 5.98
CA ALA A 158 -16.47 10.80 5.27
C ALA A 158 -16.92 9.64 6.19
N LYS A 159 -16.50 9.64 7.46
CA LYS A 159 -16.98 8.67 8.44
C LYS A 159 -18.46 8.89 8.76
N ASN A 160 -18.90 10.14 8.92
CA ASN A 160 -20.30 10.47 9.19
C ASN A 160 -21.19 10.09 8.01
N ASP A 161 -20.83 10.49 6.80
CA ASP A 161 -21.54 10.15 5.56
C ASP A 161 -21.70 8.63 5.42
N TYR A 162 -20.61 7.88 5.68
CA TYR A 162 -20.64 6.42 5.67
C TYR A 162 -21.57 5.83 6.74
N MET A 163 -21.57 6.39 7.96
CA MET A 163 -22.45 5.91 9.03
C MET A 163 -23.93 6.14 8.69
N GLU A 164 -24.25 7.24 8.03
CA GLU A 164 -25.61 7.54 7.57
C GLU A 164 -26.03 6.60 6.44
N ALA A 165 -25.22 6.49 5.38
CA ALA A 165 -25.47 5.56 4.27
C ALA A 165 -25.59 4.11 4.74
N ARG A 166 -24.80 3.69 5.74
CA ARG A 166 -24.88 2.34 6.32
C ARG A 166 -26.17 2.11 7.11
N LYS A 167 -26.72 3.14 7.77
CA LYS A 167 -28.02 3.03 8.45
C LYS A 167 -29.15 2.86 7.45
N GLU A 168 -29.15 3.67 6.39
CA GLU A 168 -30.13 3.58 5.30
C GLU A 168 -30.06 2.20 4.63
N TYR A 169 -28.87 1.77 4.25
CA TYR A 169 -28.63 0.43 3.72
C TYR A 169 -29.13 -0.68 4.66
N ALA A 170 -28.94 -0.54 5.98
CA ALA A 170 -29.43 -1.53 6.94
C ALA A 170 -30.97 -1.55 7.06
N ILE A 171 -31.65 -0.43 6.82
CA ILE A 171 -33.11 -0.34 6.75
C ILE A 171 -33.60 -1.00 5.46
N ASP A 172 -33.01 -0.64 4.32
CA ASP A 172 -33.38 -1.17 3.01
C ASP A 172 -33.11 -2.67 2.91
N ALA A 173 -31.98 -3.14 3.43
CA ALA A 173 -31.67 -4.57 3.51
C ALA A 173 -32.66 -5.34 4.39
N LYS A 174 -33.22 -4.72 5.44
CA LYS A 174 -34.29 -5.34 6.25
C LYS A 174 -35.61 -5.37 5.50
N LEU A 175 -35.99 -4.28 4.83
CA LEU A 175 -37.20 -4.21 4.02
C LEU A 175 -37.15 -5.24 2.88
N ALA A 176 -36.03 -5.33 2.17
CA ALA A 176 -35.83 -6.32 1.13
C ALA A 176 -35.97 -7.76 1.64
N LYS A 177 -35.40 -8.09 2.80
CA LYS A 177 -35.59 -9.42 3.43
C LYS A 177 -37.05 -9.70 3.80
N ILE A 178 -37.82 -8.69 4.20
CA ILE A 178 -39.24 -8.85 4.50
C ILE A 178 -40.02 -9.06 3.20
N THR A 179 -39.75 -8.27 2.16
CA THR A 179 -40.38 -8.38 0.84
C THR A 179 -40.03 -9.70 0.16
N GLU A 180 -38.80 -10.19 0.28
CA GLU A 180 -38.39 -11.51 -0.22
C GLU A 180 -39.17 -12.63 0.49
N LYS A 181 -39.31 -12.57 1.81
CA LYS A 181 -40.11 -13.56 2.56
C LYS A 181 -41.59 -13.53 2.17
N GLN A 182 -42.17 -12.34 2.01
CA GLN A 182 -43.56 -12.19 1.58
C GLN A 182 -43.73 -12.68 0.14
N GLY A 183 -42.86 -12.25 -0.77
CA GLY A 183 -42.88 -12.68 -2.17
C GLY A 183 -42.69 -14.18 -2.33
N ASN A 184 -41.82 -14.81 -1.54
CA ASN A 184 -41.65 -16.27 -1.54
C ASN A 184 -42.92 -16.98 -1.05
N ALA A 185 -43.56 -16.48 0.03
CA ALA A 185 -44.81 -17.03 0.53
C ALA A 185 -45.97 -16.88 -0.48
N ASP A 186 -46.03 -15.76 -1.20
CA ASP A 186 -47.03 -15.50 -2.24
C ASP A 186 -46.77 -16.34 -3.50
N ALA A 187 -45.50 -16.52 -3.89
CA ALA A 187 -45.11 -17.40 -4.98
C ALA A 187 -45.44 -18.87 -4.67
N GLU A 188 -45.20 -19.34 -3.44
CA GLU A 188 -45.58 -20.69 -3.00
C GLU A 188 -47.10 -20.93 -3.03
N LYS A 189 -47.91 -19.91 -2.71
CA LYS A 189 -49.37 -20.00 -2.82
C LYS A 189 -49.83 -20.04 -4.28
N ALA A 190 -49.31 -19.15 -5.13
CA ALA A 190 -49.64 -19.12 -6.56
C ALA A 190 -49.27 -20.43 -7.28
N LEU A 191 -48.16 -21.07 -6.87
CA LEU A 191 -47.76 -22.40 -7.34
C LEU A 191 -48.73 -23.51 -6.90
N LYS A 192 -49.29 -23.43 -5.68
CA LYS A 192 -50.29 -24.40 -5.19
C LYS A 192 -51.64 -24.24 -5.86
N ASP A 193 -52.00 -23.02 -6.24
CA ASP A 193 -53.27 -22.70 -6.92
C ASP A 193 -53.22 -22.90 -8.44
N GLY A 194 -52.08 -23.33 -9.00
CA GLY A 194 -51.92 -23.64 -10.43
C GLY A 194 -51.74 -22.43 -11.35
N ALA A 195 -51.52 -21.23 -10.81
CA ALA A 195 -51.33 -19.99 -11.54
C ALA A 195 -49.83 -19.73 -11.84
N GLU A 196 -49.30 -20.44 -12.83
CA GLU A 196 -47.86 -20.46 -13.15
C GLU A 196 -47.32 -19.09 -13.64
N ASP A 197 -48.16 -18.29 -14.31
CA ASP A 197 -47.79 -16.94 -14.78
C ASP A 197 -47.71 -15.92 -13.64
N ASP A 198 -48.57 -16.04 -12.63
CA ASP A 198 -48.55 -15.16 -11.45
C ASP A 198 -47.35 -15.46 -10.55
N ALA A 199 -46.98 -16.73 -10.43
CA ALA A 199 -45.75 -17.14 -9.72
C ALA A 199 -44.48 -16.59 -10.41
N LYS A 200 -44.43 -16.61 -11.76
CA LYS A 200 -43.31 -16.02 -12.52
C LYS A 200 -43.25 -14.50 -12.37
N GLN A 201 -44.38 -13.80 -12.26
CA GLN A 201 -44.40 -12.36 -12.00
C GLN A 201 -43.96 -12.01 -10.57
N ALA A 202 -44.38 -12.79 -9.57
CA ALA A 202 -43.94 -12.62 -8.19
C ALA A 202 -42.41 -12.83 -8.05
N ALA A 203 -41.87 -13.89 -8.67
CA ALA A 203 -40.43 -14.15 -8.68
C ALA A 203 -39.63 -13.03 -9.37
N ARG A 204 -40.14 -12.46 -10.48
CA ARG A 204 -39.52 -11.30 -11.15
C ARG A 204 -39.50 -10.05 -10.26
N LYS A 205 -40.55 -9.79 -9.49
CA LYS A 205 -40.59 -8.67 -8.52
C LYS A 205 -39.57 -8.85 -7.41
N ILE A 206 -39.41 -10.07 -6.89
CA ILE A 206 -38.40 -10.39 -5.87
C ILE A 206 -36.99 -10.14 -6.45
N LEU A 207 -36.70 -10.68 -7.64
CA LEU A 207 -35.41 -10.50 -8.30
C LEU A 207 -35.10 -9.02 -8.54
N ALA A 208 -36.09 -8.24 -8.99
CA ALA A 208 -35.94 -6.80 -9.22
C ALA A 208 -35.66 -6.03 -7.91
N SER A 209 -36.30 -6.41 -6.80
CA SER A 209 -36.04 -5.79 -5.48
C SER A 209 -34.68 -6.18 -4.88
N ALA A 210 -34.21 -7.41 -5.13
CA ALA A 210 -32.89 -7.85 -4.71
C ALA A 210 -31.75 -7.11 -5.44
N VAL A 211 -31.99 -6.73 -6.70
CA VAL A 211 -31.03 -5.96 -7.51
C VAL A 211 -30.83 -4.53 -6.97
N GLN A 212 -31.84 -3.94 -6.32
CA GLN A 212 -31.70 -2.60 -5.72
C GLN A 212 -30.83 -2.58 -4.45
N VAL A 213 -30.59 -3.72 -3.80
CA VAL A 213 -29.84 -3.82 -2.53
C VAL A 213 -28.34 -4.06 -2.76
N LEU A 214 -27.87 -4.09 -4.01
CA LEU A 214 -26.62 -4.78 -4.35
C LEU A 214 -25.31 -4.15 -3.86
N GLU A 215 -25.30 -2.88 -3.43
CA GLU A 215 -24.03 -2.23 -3.06
C GLU A 215 -24.01 -1.78 -1.60
N GLU A 216 -23.32 -2.55 -0.77
CA GLU A 216 -22.96 -2.12 0.58
C GLU A 216 -22.14 -0.82 0.46
N PRO A 217 -22.53 0.27 1.17
CA PRO A 217 -21.79 1.52 1.09
C PRO A 217 -20.35 1.27 1.51
N LYS A 218 -19.40 1.83 0.77
CA LYS A 218 -17.96 1.74 1.07
C LYS A 218 -17.48 3.00 1.78
N ARG A 219 -16.63 2.83 2.79
CA ARG A 219 -16.10 3.98 3.53
C ARG A 219 -14.97 4.63 2.75
N LYS A 220 -15.17 5.89 2.34
CA LYS A 220 -14.10 6.74 1.86
C LYS A 220 -13.10 7.03 2.99
N ARG A 221 -11.81 6.79 2.74
CA ARG A 221 -10.71 6.99 3.67
C ARG A 221 -9.64 7.87 3.04
N TYR A 222 -9.27 8.93 3.74
CA TYR A 222 -8.20 9.83 3.34
C TYR A 222 -6.87 9.49 3.99
N LYS A 223 -6.88 8.79 5.14
CA LYS A 223 -5.64 8.37 5.81
C LYS A 223 -5.70 6.96 6.39
N THR A 224 -4.53 6.35 6.52
CA THR A 224 -4.29 5.17 7.35
C THR A 224 -2.96 5.30 8.09
N ASN A 225 -2.93 4.76 9.31
CA ASN A 225 -1.71 4.60 10.09
C ASN A 225 -1.24 3.16 9.91
N SER A 226 0.04 2.95 9.61
CA SER A 226 0.73 1.65 9.57
C SER A 226 -0.18 0.45 9.21
N ALA A 227 -0.47 0.29 7.92
CA ALA A 227 -1.16 -0.89 7.40
C ALA A 227 -0.14 -1.92 6.87
N THR A 228 -0.45 -3.21 6.99
CA THR A 228 0.29 -4.24 6.24
C THR A 228 0.04 -4.05 4.74
N VAL A 229 0.90 -4.64 3.90
CA VAL A 229 0.81 -4.49 2.44
C VAL A 229 -0.52 -5.06 1.92
N GLU A 230 -0.96 -6.19 2.47
CA GLU A 230 -2.20 -6.86 2.12
C GLU A 230 -3.40 -6.00 2.50
N LYS A 231 -3.41 -5.47 3.73
CA LYS A 231 -4.51 -4.62 4.17
C LYS A 231 -4.58 -3.31 3.41
N LEU A 232 -3.42 -2.75 3.03
CA LEU A 232 -3.36 -1.57 2.19
C LEU A 232 -3.97 -1.83 0.80
N GLY A 233 -3.74 -3.01 0.22
CA GLY A 233 -4.36 -3.42 -1.05
C GLY A 233 -5.88 -3.40 -0.99
N GLU A 234 -6.47 -4.00 0.04
CA GLU A 234 -7.92 -3.96 0.27
C GLU A 234 -8.45 -2.52 0.44
N LEU A 235 -7.75 -1.70 1.24
CA LEU A 235 -8.17 -0.32 1.48
C LEU A 235 -8.11 0.53 0.21
N LEU A 236 -7.11 0.33 -0.65
CA LEU A 236 -6.98 1.02 -1.93
C LEU A 236 -8.02 0.56 -2.96
N ALA A 237 -8.45 -0.70 -2.91
CA ALA A 237 -9.54 -1.20 -3.76
C ALA A 237 -10.86 -0.45 -3.49
N ASP A 238 -11.13 -0.11 -2.24
CA ASP A 238 -12.29 0.71 -1.85
C ASP A 238 -12.06 2.22 -2.04
N ASN A 239 -10.81 2.66 -2.24
CA ASN A 239 -10.42 4.07 -2.32
C ASN A 239 -9.57 4.34 -3.58
N PRO A 240 -10.20 4.36 -4.78
CA PRO A 240 -9.48 4.46 -6.06
C PRO A 240 -8.71 5.78 -6.24
N ASN A 241 -9.09 6.83 -5.52
CA ASN A 241 -8.36 8.10 -5.53
C ASN A 241 -6.99 8.03 -4.83
N GLY A 242 -6.77 7.01 -4.00
CA GLY A 242 -5.62 6.90 -3.10
C GLY A 242 -5.90 7.43 -1.70
N MET A 243 -4.91 7.28 -0.82
CA MET A 243 -4.98 7.66 0.58
C MET A 243 -3.59 8.02 1.12
N LEU A 244 -3.54 8.85 2.16
CA LEU A 244 -2.32 9.17 2.89
C LEU A 244 -1.92 8.01 3.81
N ILE A 245 -0.65 7.59 3.75
CA ILE A 245 -0.08 6.64 4.69
C ILE A 245 0.83 7.41 5.63
N ILE A 246 0.52 7.36 6.93
CA ILE A 246 1.35 8.00 7.95
C ILE A 246 2.11 6.92 8.69
N ARG A 247 3.43 7.11 8.80
CA ARG A 247 4.33 6.26 9.57
C ARG A 247 5.03 7.12 10.63
N TYR A 248 4.93 6.67 11.88
CA TYR A 248 5.71 7.20 12.98
C TYR A 248 6.83 6.19 13.24
N GLU A 249 8.08 6.61 13.08
CA GLU A 249 9.28 5.88 13.51
C GLU A 249 9.68 6.29 14.92
#